data_AF-J2SRM8-F1
#
_entry.id   AF-J2SRM8-F1
#
_cell.length_a   1.000
_cell.length_b   1.000
_cell.length_c   1.000
_cell.angle_alpha   90.00
_cell.angle_beta   90.00
_cell.angle_gamma   90.00
#
_symmetry.space_group_name_H-M   'P 1'
#
loop_
_entity.id
_entity.type
_entity.pdbx_description
1 polymer ?
#
loop_
_entity_poly.entity_id
_entity_poly.type
_entity_poly.pdbx_seq_one_letter_code
_entity_poly.pdbx_strand_id
1 'polypeptide(L)'
;MIRHRSFIYASILLCTACAKTASIPPADLTVSSFGLGSNNLYTIIFTSNIDLLNAFNTYENANQLTPMLTCSLDHDLDFSVDHSINVKAEGRVTSKNESKNNSTFLADLVFYHTNVDGTQLDQNSYDVIKPLIAAQTSIPCKVRITAYGYKAYYTNTLLIPSTLMMDQMSK
;
A
#
# COMPACT_ATOMS: atom_id res chain seq x y z
N MET A 1 33.05 37.82 34.36
CA MET A 1 32.13 36.67 34.52
C MET A 1 30.86 36.99 33.75
N ILE A 2 30.24 36.00 33.08
CA ILE A 2 28.87 36.09 32.49
C ILE A 2 28.77 36.76 31.09
N ARG A 3 29.44 36.24 30.05
CA ARG A 3 29.07 36.57 28.65
C ARG A 3 29.38 35.48 27.61
N HIS A 4 29.42 34.22 28.02
CA HIS A 4 29.53 33.08 27.09
C HIS A 4 28.56 31.93 27.38
N ARG A 5 27.82 32.01 28.50
CA ARG A 5 26.86 30.97 28.90
C ARG A 5 25.52 31.05 28.17
N SER A 6 25.16 32.21 27.60
CA SER A 6 23.85 32.39 26.95
C SER A 6 23.75 31.86 25.53
N PHE A 7 24.87 31.55 24.87
CA PHE A 7 24.83 31.00 23.49
C PHE A 7 24.67 29.47 23.44
N ILE A 8 24.93 28.76 24.55
CA ILE A 8 24.85 27.29 24.57
C ILE A 8 23.41 26.81 24.82
N TYR A 9 22.54 27.64 25.41
CA TYR A 9 21.14 27.29 25.64
C TYR A 9 20.24 27.41 24.40
N ALA A 10 20.70 28.03 23.31
CA ALA A 10 19.92 28.18 22.09
C ALA A 10 20.06 27.00 21.11
N SER A 11 20.97 26.05 21.37
CA SER A 11 21.29 24.96 20.43
C SER A 11 20.58 23.63 20.71
N ILE A 12 19.66 23.58 21.68
CA ILE A 12 18.87 22.36 22.01
C ILE A 12 17.40 22.55 21.60
N LEU A 13 17.14 23.26 20.49
CA LEU A 13 15.91 23.04 19.72
C LEU A 13 16.17 21.84 18.83
N LEU A 14 16.13 20.66 19.45
CA LEU A 14 16.10 19.38 18.77
C LEU A 14 14.98 19.44 17.73
N CYS A 15 15.37 19.41 16.45
CA CYS A 15 14.46 19.20 15.33
C CYS A 15 13.87 17.79 15.43
N THR A 16 12.93 17.57 16.36
CA THR A 16 12.01 16.45 16.28
C THR A 16 11.07 16.78 15.13
N ALA A 17 11.47 16.44 13.90
CA ALA A 17 10.57 16.43 12.76
C ALA A 17 9.57 15.29 12.95
N CYS A 18 8.64 15.46 13.89
CA CYS A 18 7.55 14.53 14.11
C CYS A 18 6.59 14.65 12.93
N ALA A 19 6.45 13.57 12.17
CA ALA A 19 5.42 13.48 11.15
C ALA A 19 4.02 13.57 11.82
N LYS A 20 3.15 14.41 11.26
CA LYS A 20 1.77 14.61 11.72
C LYS A 20 0.95 13.34 11.43
N THR A 21 0.04 12.99 12.34
CA THR A 21 -0.95 11.94 12.04
C THR A 21 -2.12 12.58 11.31
N ALA A 22 -2.48 12.05 10.14
CA ALA A 22 -3.61 12.54 9.37
C ALA A 22 -4.94 12.13 10.03
N SER A 23 -5.95 12.97 9.88
CA SER A 23 -7.33 12.82 10.36
C SER A 23 -8.23 12.25 9.26
N ILE A 24 -7.67 11.39 8.41
CA ILE A 24 -8.39 10.67 7.36
C ILE A 24 -9.15 9.52 8.04
N PRO A 25 -10.47 9.39 7.83
CA PRO A 25 -11.23 8.28 8.41
C PRO A 25 -10.73 6.93 7.87
N PRO A 26 -10.84 5.84 8.66
CA PRO A 26 -10.52 4.50 8.18
C PRO A 26 -11.31 4.17 6.91
N ALA A 27 -10.60 3.70 5.88
CA ALA A 27 -11.19 3.31 4.63
C ALA A 27 -11.44 1.81 4.57
N ASP A 28 -12.67 1.44 4.23
CA ASP A 28 -13.07 0.06 3.95
C ASP A 28 -13.00 -0.20 2.45
N LEU A 29 -12.41 -1.33 2.10
CA LEU A 29 -12.20 -1.75 0.72
C LEU A 29 -12.99 -3.01 0.42
N THR A 30 -13.52 -3.11 -0.80
CA THR A 30 -14.21 -4.32 -1.28
C THR A 30 -13.68 -4.73 -2.65
N VAL A 31 -13.17 -5.96 -2.75
CA VAL A 31 -12.71 -6.49 -4.04
C VAL A 31 -13.90 -6.71 -4.97
N SER A 32 -13.78 -6.24 -6.21
CA SER A 32 -14.78 -6.43 -7.26
C SER A 32 -14.37 -7.50 -8.25
N SER A 33 -13.11 -7.48 -8.71
CA SER A 33 -12.60 -8.50 -9.62
C SER A 33 -11.08 -8.58 -9.57
N PHE A 34 -10.57 -9.72 -10.03
CA PHE A 34 -9.17 -9.96 -10.34
C PHE A 34 -9.09 -10.61 -11.71
N GLY A 35 -8.04 -10.34 -12.48
CA GLY A 35 -7.85 -10.96 -13.79
C GLY A 35 -6.67 -10.37 -14.54
N LEU A 36 -6.33 -10.98 -15.68
CA LEU A 36 -5.28 -10.44 -16.54
C LEU A 36 -5.75 -9.12 -17.16
N GLY A 37 -5.02 -8.04 -16.89
CA GLY A 37 -5.31 -6.71 -17.40
C GLY A 37 -4.39 -6.32 -18.55
N SER A 38 -4.22 -5.01 -18.73
CA SER A 38 -3.27 -4.45 -19.69
C SER A 38 -1.83 -4.80 -19.35
N ASN A 39 -0.96 -4.84 -20.36
CA ASN A 39 0.48 -5.09 -20.21
C ASN A 39 0.87 -6.47 -19.62
N ASN A 40 -0.01 -7.47 -19.74
CA ASN A 40 0.19 -8.83 -19.21
C ASN A 40 0.43 -8.88 -17.68
N LEU A 41 -0.05 -7.88 -16.94
CA LEU A 41 -0.08 -7.88 -15.48
C LEU A 41 -1.47 -8.29 -14.99
N TYR A 42 -1.55 -8.91 -13.82
CA TYR A 42 -2.84 -9.13 -13.17
C TYR A 42 -3.32 -7.84 -12.52
N THR A 43 -4.57 -7.47 -12.78
CA THR A 43 -5.19 -6.26 -12.24
C THR A 43 -6.23 -6.64 -11.18
N ILE A 44 -6.18 -5.98 -10.02
CA ILE A 44 -7.28 -5.98 -9.06
C ILE A 44 -8.15 -4.76 -9.33
N ILE A 45 -9.47 -4.95 -9.36
CA ILE A 45 -10.46 -3.88 -9.29
C ILE A 45 -11.16 -3.97 -7.94
N PHE A 46 -11.23 -2.85 -7.23
CA PHE A 46 -11.82 -2.78 -5.90
C PHE A 46 -12.52 -1.44 -5.68
N THR A 47 -13.39 -1.38 -4.68
CA THR A 47 -14.04 -0.15 -4.26
C THR A 47 -13.55 0.33 -2.89
N SER A 48 -13.76 1.61 -2.61
CA SER A 48 -13.47 2.26 -1.32
C SER A 48 -14.61 3.20 -0.93
N ASN A 49 -14.86 3.31 0.38
CA ASN A 49 -15.80 4.28 0.95
C ASN A 49 -15.24 5.73 0.99
N ILE A 50 -13.95 5.93 0.70
CA ILE A 50 -13.33 7.25 0.51
C ILE A 50 -12.60 7.33 -0.83
N ASP A 51 -12.41 8.55 -1.33
CA ASP A 51 -11.55 8.80 -2.49
C ASP A 51 -10.06 8.66 -2.11
N LEU A 52 -9.48 7.51 -2.44
CA LEU A 52 -8.08 7.20 -2.12
C LEU A 52 -7.09 8.08 -2.91
N LEU A 53 -7.48 8.64 -4.05
CA LEU A 53 -6.60 9.46 -4.88
C LEU A 53 -6.54 10.92 -4.42
N ASN A 54 -7.47 11.34 -3.57
CA ASN A 54 -7.55 12.71 -3.04
C ASN A 54 -7.73 12.77 -1.52
N ALA A 55 -7.48 11.68 -0.78
CA ALA A 55 -7.72 11.60 0.66
C ALA A 55 -6.99 12.72 1.44
N PHE A 56 -5.68 12.88 1.27
CA PHE A 56 -4.95 13.95 1.99
C PHE A 56 -5.30 15.35 1.49
N ASN A 57 -5.66 15.50 0.20
CA ASN A 57 -6.14 16.77 -0.30
C ASN A 57 -7.47 17.16 0.38
N THR A 58 -8.39 16.20 0.50
CA THR A 58 -9.73 16.38 1.04
C THR A 58 -9.73 16.63 2.55
N TYR A 59 -8.99 15.82 3.31
CA TYR A 59 -9.03 15.84 4.78
C TYR A 59 -7.95 16.72 5.42
N GLU A 60 -6.84 16.97 4.72
CA GLU A 60 -5.67 17.65 5.29
C GLU A 60 -5.20 18.87 4.46
N ASN A 61 -5.84 19.17 3.33
CA ASN A 61 -5.40 20.18 2.36
C ASN A 61 -3.91 20.01 1.99
N ALA A 62 -3.47 18.76 1.86
CA ALA A 62 -2.08 18.39 1.64
C ALA A 62 -1.90 17.66 0.31
N ASN A 63 -0.73 17.84 -0.32
CA ASN A 63 -0.37 17.11 -1.52
C ASN A 63 -0.02 15.66 -1.18
N GLN A 64 -0.71 14.73 -1.81
CA GLN A 64 -0.47 13.30 -1.64
C GLN A 64 0.41 12.73 -2.74
N LEU A 65 1.16 11.69 -2.39
CA LEU A 65 1.79 10.81 -3.38
C LEU A 65 0.78 9.75 -3.85
N THR A 66 1.07 9.12 -4.98
CA THR A 66 0.24 8.06 -5.55
C THR A 66 0.05 6.92 -4.54
N PRO A 67 -1.19 6.52 -4.23
CA PRO A 67 -1.43 5.39 -3.36
C PRO A 67 -0.89 4.08 -3.94
N MET A 68 -0.43 3.19 -3.06
CA MET A 68 0.07 1.87 -3.42
C MET A 68 -0.77 0.80 -2.74
N LEU A 69 -1.30 -0.15 -3.51
CA LEU A 69 -1.87 -1.38 -2.97
C LEU A 69 -0.72 -2.36 -2.75
N THR A 70 -0.62 -2.93 -1.56
CA THR A 70 0.30 -4.02 -1.23
C THR A 70 -0.51 -5.19 -0.67
N CYS A 71 -0.24 -6.40 -1.15
CA CYS A 71 -0.82 -7.65 -0.70
C CYS A 71 0.29 -8.58 -0.21
N SER A 72 0.16 -9.16 0.99
CA SER A 72 1.10 -10.18 1.47
C SER A 72 0.72 -11.56 0.92
N LEU A 73 1.70 -12.27 0.39
CA LEU A 73 1.55 -13.61 -0.17
C LEU A 73 2.20 -14.69 0.72
N ASP A 74 2.68 -14.30 1.91
CA ASP A 74 3.38 -15.14 2.88
C ASP A 74 2.78 -15.06 4.30
N HIS A 75 1.55 -14.55 4.44
CA HIS A 75 0.83 -14.32 5.71
C HIS A 75 1.45 -13.26 6.62
N ASP A 76 2.37 -12.46 6.11
CA ASP A 76 2.88 -11.30 6.80
C ASP A 76 1.80 -10.21 6.94
N LEU A 77 1.47 -9.86 8.18
CA LEU A 77 0.42 -8.88 8.49
C LEU A 77 0.99 -7.53 8.92
N ASP A 78 2.31 -7.37 8.96
CA ASP A 78 2.92 -6.09 9.23
C ASP A 78 3.05 -5.30 7.93
N PHE A 79 2.21 -4.28 7.77
CA PHE A 79 2.26 -3.36 6.61
C PHE A 79 2.96 -2.04 6.95
N SER A 80 3.57 -1.93 8.14
CA SER A 80 4.22 -0.70 8.58
C SER A 80 5.36 -0.30 7.64
N VAL A 81 5.70 0.99 7.66
CA VAL A 81 6.70 1.54 6.74
C VAL A 81 8.11 1.00 6.99
N ASP A 82 8.39 0.56 8.22
CA ASP A 82 9.69 0.05 8.65
C ASP A 82 9.83 -1.46 8.42
N HIS A 83 8.78 -2.11 7.91
CA HIS A 83 8.73 -3.53 7.65
C HIS A 83 8.62 -3.84 6.15
N SER A 84 9.42 -4.80 5.69
CA SER A 84 9.40 -5.26 4.31
C SER A 84 8.78 -6.65 4.22
N ILE A 85 7.61 -6.73 3.57
CA ILE A 85 7.00 -8.00 3.21
C ILE A 85 7.82 -8.62 2.06
N ASN A 86 8.36 -9.81 2.30
CA ASN A 86 9.30 -10.46 1.38
C ASN A 86 8.62 -11.06 0.16
N VAL A 87 7.44 -11.66 0.34
CA VAL A 87 6.62 -12.17 -0.76
C VAL A 87 5.34 -11.35 -0.85
N LYS A 88 5.22 -10.55 -1.90
CA LYS A 88 4.12 -9.58 -2.03
C LYS A 88 3.69 -9.37 -3.46
N ALA A 89 2.45 -8.91 -3.63
CA ALA A 89 1.99 -8.28 -4.86
C ALA A 89 1.78 -6.79 -4.60
N GLU A 90 2.31 -5.93 -5.46
CA GLU A 90 2.15 -4.48 -5.31
C GLU A 90 1.73 -3.82 -6.62
N GLY A 91 0.87 -2.80 -6.52
CA GLY A 91 0.43 -2.02 -7.67
C GLY A 91 0.07 -0.59 -7.30
N ARG A 92 0.34 0.35 -8.20
CA ARG A 92 -0.13 1.73 -8.04
C ARG A 92 -1.65 1.76 -8.19
N VAL A 93 -2.32 2.43 -7.27
CA VAL A 93 -3.77 2.62 -7.34
C VAL A 93 -4.07 3.75 -8.32
N THR A 94 -4.94 3.47 -9.28
CA THR A 94 -5.47 4.44 -10.24
C THR A 94 -7.00 4.37 -10.24
N SER A 95 -7.63 5.37 -10.84
CA SER A 95 -9.08 5.34 -10.96
C SER A 95 -9.52 4.49 -12.15
N LYS A 96 -10.60 3.72 -11.99
CA LYS A 96 -11.25 3.04 -13.12
C LYS A 96 -11.99 4.00 -14.05
N ASN A 97 -12.53 5.09 -13.50
CA ASN A 97 -13.28 6.10 -14.24
C ASN A 97 -12.72 7.49 -13.91
N GLU A 98 -12.72 8.45 -14.83
CA GLU A 98 -12.26 9.82 -14.53
C GLU A 98 -13.33 10.69 -13.84
N SER A 99 -14.40 10.10 -13.29
CA SER A 99 -15.50 10.87 -12.72
C SER A 99 -15.18 11.40 -11.31
N LYS A 100 -15.79 12.52 -10.91
CA LYS A 100 -15.47 13.23 -9.65
C LYS A 100 -15.80 12.47 -8.35
N ASN A 101 -16.40 11.28 -8.43
CA ASN A 101 -16.84 10.51 -7.26
C ASN A 101 -16.36 9.06 -7.37
N ASN A 102 -15.04 8.90 -7.56
CA ASN A 102 -14.43 7.61 -7.79
C ASN A 102 -14.44 6.78 -6.51
N SER A 103 -15.42 5.89 -6.42
CA SER A 103 -15.43 4.81 -5.44
C SER A 103 -14.75 3.55 -5.97
N THR A 104 -14.41 3.48 -7.26
CA THR A 104 -13.85 2.29 -7.92
C THR A 104 -12.44 2.55 -8.44
N PHE A 105 -11.52 1.70 -8.04
CA PHE A 105 -10.10 1.80 -8.31
C PHE A 105 -9.59 0.52 -8.97
N LEU A 106 -8.44 0.62 -9.63
CA LEU A 106 -7.68 -0.53 -10.08
C LEU A 106 -6.20 -0.42 -9.68
N ALA A 107 -5.56 -1.57 -9.59
CA ALA A 107 -4.12 -1.68 -9.40
C ALA A 107 -3.58 -2.84 -10.25
N ASP A 108 -2.67 -2.52 -11.17
CA ASP A 108 -1.91 -3.52 -11.92
C ASP A 108 -0.78 -4.03 -11.03
N LEU A 109 -0.78 -5.34 -10.77
CA LEU A 109 0.10 -5.97 -9.80
C LEU A 109 1.40 -6.46 -10.44
N VAL A 110 2.49 -6.14 -9.74
CA VAL A 110 3.77 -6.81 -9.91
C VAL A 110 4.00 -7.70 -8.69
N PHE A 111 4.38 -8.95 -8.95
CA PHE A 111 4.63 -9.95 -7.92
C PHE A 111 6.12 -10.04 -7.63
N TYR A 112 6.45 -9.92 -6.35
CA TYR A 112 7.81 -9.94 -5.83
C TYR A 112 7.98 -11.12 -4.90
N HIS A 113 9.13 -11.78 -5.00
CA HIS A 113 9.58 -12.78 -4.06
C HIS A 113 11.05 -12.50 -3.73
N THR A 114 11.27 -12.05 -2.50
CA THR A 114 12.59 -11.87 -1.91
C THR A 114 12.86 -13.05 -0.98
N ASN A 115 13.95 -13.76 -1.22
CA ASN A 115 14.41 -14.85 -0.37
C ASN A 115 14.94 -14.30 0.95
N VAL A 116 15.09 -15.19 1.94
CA VAL A 116 15.61 -14.85 3.28
C VAL A 116 17.04 -14.28 3.22
N ASP A 117 17.82 -14.67 2.21
CA ASP A 117 19.18 -14.15 1.98
C ASP A 117 19.20 -12.76 1.29
N GLY A 118 18.03 -12.18 1.03
CA GLY A 118 17.87 -10.88 0.37
C GLY A 118 17.94 -10.94 -1.16
N THR A 119 18.16 -12.11 -1.76
CA THR A 119 18.10 -12.25 -3.21
C THR A 119 16.66 -12.18 -3.70
N GLN A 120 16.42 -11.51 -4.81
CA GLN A 120 15.07 -11.40 -5.39
C GLN A 120 14.95 -12.31 -6.62
N LEU A 121 13.86 -13.07 -6.69
CA LEU A 121 13.49 -13.77 -7.92
C LEU A 121 13.02 -12.78 -8.99
N ASP A 122 12.98 -13.26 -10.23
CA ASP A 122 12.36 -12.54 -11.34
C ASP A 122 10.92 -12.17 -10.98
N GLN A 123 10.56 -10.91 -11.27
CA GLN A 123 9.21 -10.41 -11.05
C GLN A 123 8.22 -11.26 -11.83
N ASN A 124 7.03 -11.47 -11.26
CA ASN A 124 5.95 -12.23 -11.91
C ASN A 124 6.31 -13.69 -12.21
N SER A 125 7.19 -14.31 -11.41
CA SER A 125 7.45 -15.75 -11.41
C SER A 125 6.23 -16.54 -10.90
N TYR A 126 5.17 -16.61 -11.71
CA TYR A 126 3.85 -17.09 -11.29
C TYR A 126 3.85 -18.55 -10.81
N ASP A 127 4.73 -19.40 -11.32
CA ASP A 127 4.83 -20.80 -10.87
C ASP A 127 5.26 -20.91 -9.41
N VAL A 128 6.03 -19.94 -8.91
CA VAL A 128 6.45 -19.86 -7.51
C VAL A 128 5.37 -19.19 -6.65
N ILE A 129 4.65 -18.23 -7.22
CA ILE A 129 3.62 -17.45 -6.50
C ILE A 129 2.31 -18.23 -6.31
N LYS A 130 1.87 -19.00 -7.31
CA LYS A 130 0.58 -19.73 -7.26
C LYS A 130 0.46 -20.65 -6.03
N PRO A 131 1.48 -21.46 -5.66
CA PRO A 131 1.42 -22.26 -4.43
C PRO A 131 1.27 -21.42 -3.16
N LEU A 132 1.89 -20.23 -3.10
CA LEU A 132 1.83 -19.33 -1.95
C LEU A 132 0.42 -18.74 -1.77
N ILE A 133 -0.24 -18.39 -2.88
CA ILE A 133 -1.65 -17.96 -2.87
C ILE A 133 -2.56 -19.12 -2.45
N ALA A 134 -2.36 -20.31 -3.02
CA ALA A 134 -3.18 -21.49 -2.75
C ALA A 134 -3.05 -21.99 -1.29
N ALA A 135 -1.95 -21.68 -0.62
CA ALA A 135 -1.73 -22.03 0.79
C ALA A 135 -2.58 -21.20 1.77
N GLN A 136 -3.24 -20.13 1.32
CA GLN A 136 -4.06 -19.25 2.15
C GLN A 136 -5.53 -19.31 1.74
N THR A 137 -6.44 -19.06 2.67
CA THR A 137 -7.86 -18.87 2.35
C THR A 137 -8.15 -17.50 1.74
N SER A 138 -7.43 -16.49 2.20
CA SER A 138 -7.54 -15.12 1.70
C SER A 138 -6.22 -14.38 1.84
N ILE A 139 -5.95 -13.51 0.87
CA ILE A 139 -4.77 -12.67 0.76
C ILE A 139 -5.05 -11.29 1.38
N PRO A 140 -4.34 -10.91 2.46
CA PRO A 140 -4.50 -9.60 3.08
C PRO A 140 -3.81 -8.53 2.24
N CYS A 141 -4.52 -7.44 1.97
CA CYS A 141 -4.00 -6.27 1.25
C CYS A 141 -4.35 -4.97 1.96
N LYS A 142 -3.51 -3.96 1.83
CA LYS A 142 -3.77 -2.59 2.27
C LYS A 142 -3.33 -1.58 1.23
N VAL A 143 -4.07 -0.48 1.15
CA VAL A 143 -3.60 0.69 0.40
C VAL A 143 -2.84 1.61 1.34
N ARG A 144 -1.60 1.93 0.98
CA ARG A 144 -0.77 2.94 1.63
C ARG A 144 -0.86 4.26 0.88
N ILE A 145 -1.11 5.35 1.60
CA ILE A 145 -1.06 6.71 1.08
C ILE A 145 -0.06 7.52 1.91
N THR A 146 0.83 8.24 1.25
CA THR A 146 1.86 9.07 1.90
C THR A 146 1.72 10.52 1.45
N ALA A 147 1.96 11.44 2.37
CA ALA A 147 2.08 12.88 2.10
C ALA A 147 3.26 13.45 2.90
N TYR A 148 3.95 14.43 2.36
CA TYR A 148 5.10 15.04 3.04
C TYR A 148 4.68 15.67 4.37
N GLY A 149 5.45 15.40 5.43
CA GLY A 149 5.14 15.89 6.78
C GLY A 149 4.08 15.08 7.53
N TYR A 150 3.57 14.00 6.94
CA TYR A 150 2.59 13.11 7.57
C TYR A 150 3.11 11.68 7.71
N LYS A 151 2.62 10.99 8.74
CA LYS A 151 2.74 9.54 8.83
C LYS A 151 1.98 8.91 7.66
N ALA A 152 2.46 7.76 7.19
CA ALA A 152 1.76 6.98 6.18
C ALA A 152 0.36 6.61 6.69
N TYR A 153 -0.64 6.84 5.85
CA TYR A 153 -2.00 6.38 6.07
C TYR A 153 -2.16 4.99 5.46
N TYR A 154 -2.89 4.13 6.15
CA TYR A 154 -3.23 2.78 5.70
C TYR A 154 -4.72 2.56 5.81
N THR A 155 -5.30 1.91 4.81
CA THR A 155 -6.70 1.46 4.86
C THR A 155 -6.89 0.32 5.85
N ASN A 156 -8.16 -0.02 6.12
CA ASN A 156 -8.47 -1.32 6.70
C ASN A 156 -8.00 -2.44 5.75
N THR A 157 -7.80 -3.63 6.31
CA THR A 157 -7.33 -4.79 5.56
C THR A 157 -8.42 -5.27 4.60
N LEU A 158 -8.12 -5.26 3.31
CA LEU A 158 -8.88 -5.97 2.29
C LEU A 158 -8.48 -7.45 2.31
N LEU A 159 -9.44 -8.35 2.46
CA LEU A 159 -9.19 -9.79 2.35
C LEU A 159 -9.68 -10.28 0.99
N ILE A 160 -8.75 -10.60 0.09
CA ILE A 160 -9.06 -11.12 -1.24
C ILE A 160 -9.13 -12.64 -1.16
N PRO A 161 -10.24 -13.30 -1.56
CA PRO A 161 -10.30 -14.76 -1.57
C PRO A 161 -9.21 -15.34 -2.49
N SER A 162 -8.43 -16.31 -2.01
CA SER A 162 -7.37 -16.90 -2.82
C SER A 162 -7.92 -17.63 -4.04
N THR A 163 -9.12 -18.21 -3.93
CA THR A 163 -9.85 -18.84 -5.05
C THR A 163 -10.08 -17.86 -6.21
N LEU A 164 -10.45 -16.62 -5.92
CA LEU A 164 -10.64 -15.57 -6.92
C LEU A 164 -9.35 -15.33 -7.74
N MET A 165 -8.19 -15.37 -7.09
CA MET A 165 -6.90 -15.20 -7.76
C MET A 165 -6.53 -16.46 -8.55
N MET A 166 -6.62 -17.63 -7.92
CA MET A 166 -6.25 -18.91 -8.52
C MET A 166 -7.08 -19.27 -9.76
N ASP A 167 -8.37 -18.93 -9.76
CA ASP A 167 -9.27 -19.17 -10.90
C ASP A 167 -8.83 -18.42 -12.16
N GLN A 168 -8.16 -17.28 -12.02
CA GLN A 168 -7.66 -16.49 -13.15
C GLN A 168 -6.21 -16.82 -13.50
N MET A 169 -5.41 -17.23 -12.52
CA MET A 169 -4.01 -17.60 -12.72
C MET A 169 -3.83 -19.01 -13.30
N SER A 170 -4.90 -19.81 -13.31
CA SER A 170 -4.89 -21.19 -13.84
C SER A 170 -5.47 -21.31 -15.25
N LYS A 171 -5.91 -20.20 -15.85
CA LYS A 171 -6.35 -20.12 -17.24
C LYS A 171 -5.17 -19.89 -18.17
#